data_AF-A0A2E3YB12-F1
#
_entry.id   AF-A0A2E3YB12-F1
#
_cell.length_a   1.000
_cell.length_b   1.000
_cell.length_c   1.000
_cell.angle_alpha   90.00
_cell.angle_beta   90.00
_cell.angle_gamma   90.00
#
_symmetry.space_group_name_H-M   'P 1'
#
loop_
_entity.id
_entity.type
_entity.pdbx_description
1 polymer ?
#
loop_
_entity_poly.entity_id
_entity_poly.type
_entity_poly.pdbx_seq_one_letter_code
_entity_poly.pdbx_strand_id
1 'polypeptide(L)'
;METDRWEDPSGREGEWWDDLAELNPEAVIFDGFDDCIVGYATRMNMPAVIVYDEDLMVATMVSTGMDLDEAVEYLSVNTFGLWAGDGTPMILRRFDATD
;
A
#
# COMPACT_ATOMS: atom_id res chain seq x y z
N MET A 1 7.40 -31.30 18.87
CA MET A 1 6.14 -31.03 18.14
C MET A 1 6.41 -29.73 17.43
N GLU A 2 6.79 -29.82 16.15
CA GLU A 2 6.91 -28.62 15.31
C GLU A 2 5.51 -28.04 15.20
N THR A 3 5.35 -26.83 15.74
CA THR A 3 4.15 -26.04 15.51
C THR A 3 4.17 -25.69 14.03
N ASP A 4 3.16 -26.17 13.31
CA ASP A 4 2.87 -25.80 11.94
C ASP A 4 2.78 -24.27 11.89
N ARG A 5 3.89 -23.63 11.50
CA ARG A 5 3.95 -22.19 11.31
C ARG A 5 3.20 -21.97 10.01
N TRP A 6 1.94 -21.56 10.11
CA TRP A 6 1.17 -21.13 8.94
C TRP A 6 2.02 -20.09 8.20
N GLU A 7 2.48 -20.46 7.01
CA GLU A 7 3.11 -19.53 6.09
C GLU A 7 1.98 -18.71 5.47
N ASP A 8 1.94 -17.41 5.80
CA ASP A 8 0.97 -16.51 5.21
C ASP A 8 1.12 -16.54 3.68
N PRO A 9 0.11 -17.04 2.93
CA PRO A 9 0.18 -17.12 1.48
C PRO A 9 0.22 -15.74 0.82
N SER A 10 -0.03 -14.66 1.56
CA SER A 10 0.17 -13.28 1.09
C SER A 10 1.65 -12.91 0.95
N GLY A 11 2.57 -13.64 1.59
CA GLY A 11 4.00 -13.32 1.60
C GLY A 11 4.37 -12.05 2.40
N ARG A 12 3.41 -11.45 3.11
CA ARG A 12 3.62 -10.24 3.92
C ARG A 12 4.25 -10.61 5.26
N GLU A 13 5.57 -10.71 5.29
CA GLU A 13 6.31 -10.97 6.53
C GLU A 13 6.29 -9.73 7.45
N GLY A 14 5.54 -9.76 8.56
CA GLY A 14 5.64 -8.75 9.62
C GLY A 14 4.43 -8.62 10.55
N GLU A 15 4.67 -8.14 11.78
CA GLU A 15 3.61 -7.93 12.82
C GLU A 15 2.54 -6.90 12.39
N TRP A 16 2.90 -5.95 11.52
CA TRP A 16 2.01 -4.86 11.10
C TRP A 16 0.81 -5.33 10.24
N TRP A 17 0.93 -6.49 9.59
CA TRP A 17 -0.15 -7.05 8.77
C TRP A 17 -1.28 -7.59 9.64
N ASP A 18 -0.93 -8.32 10.69
CA ASP A 18 -1.87 -8.81 11.69
C ASP A 18 -2.54 -7.64 12.42
N ASP A 19 -1.76 -6.62 12.81
CA ASP A 19 -2.29 -5.40 13.45
C ASP A 19 -3.32 -4.69 12.57
N LEU A 20 -3.01 -4.49 11.28
CA LEU A 20 -3.93 -3.85 10.35
C LEU A 20 -5.18 -4.71 10.13
N ALA A 21 -5.05 -6.03 9.99
CA ALA A 21 -6.18 -6.92 9.79
C ALA A 21 -7.11 -6.94 11.01
N GLU A 22 -6.57 -6.80 12.22
CA GLU A 22 -7.36 -6.66 13.45
C GLU A 22 -8.08 -5.30 13.51
N LEU A 23 -7.40 -4.21 13.11
CA LEU A 23 -7.95 -2.86 13.14
C LEU A 23 -8.96 -2.57 12.01
N ASN A 24 -8.71 -3.11 10.83
CA ASN A 24 -9.54 -2.95 9.64
C ASN A 24 -9.37 -4.16 8.69
N PRO A 25 -10.20 -5.20 8.84
CA PRO A 25 -10.18 -6.35 7.94
C PRO A 25 -10.66 -6.01 6.51
N GLU A 26 -11.27 -4.84 6.31
CA GLU A 26 -11.70 -4.33 5.01
C GLU A 26 -10.71 -3.30 4.42
N ALA A 27 -9.48 -3.25 4.94
CA ALA A 27 -8.43 -2.42 4.38
C ALA A 27 -8.18 -2.81 2.91
N VAL A 28 -8.19 -1.82 2.02
CA VAL A 28 -7.98 -2.03 0.59
C VAL A 28 -6.48 -2.05 0.32
N ILE A 29 -6.06 -2.92 -0.60
CA ILE A 29 -4.66 -3.12 -0.96
C ILE A 29 -4.56 -3.18 -2.47
N PHE A 30 -3.55 -2.50 -3.00
CA PHE A 30 -3.28 -2.51 -4.42
C PHE A 30 -2.33 -3.65 -4.74
N ASP A 31 -2.79 -4.55 -5.60
CA ASP A 31 -2.02 -5.70 -6.06
C ASP A 31 -0.76 -5.23 -6.82
N GLY A 32 0.36 -5.92 -6.60
CA GLY A 32 1.64 -5.60 -7.22
C GLY A 32 2.40 -4.42 -6.62
N PHE A 33 1.94 -3.85 -5.51
CA PHE A 33 2.58 -2.71 -4.84
C PHE A 33 3.00 -2.98 -3.38
N ASP A 34 3.10 -4.26 -2.97
CA ASP A 34 3.48 -4.61 -1.59
C ASP A 34 4.82 -3.98 -1.16
N ASP A 35 5.81 -3.91 -2.06
CA ASP A 35 7.11 -3.27 -1.81
C ASP A 35 7.04 -1.72 -1.72
N CYS A 36 5.90 -1.13 -2.07
CA CYS A 36 5.66 0.31 -1.98
C CYS A 36 4.98 0.71 -0.66
N ILE A 37 4.65 -0.25 0.20
CA ILE A 37 3.99 0.01 1.49
C ILE A 37 4.98 0.65 2.46
N VAL A 38 4.61 1.80 3.01
CA VAL A 38 5.35 2.49 4.07
C VAL A 38 4.86 2.04 5.45
N GLY A 39 3.59 1.66 5.56
CA GLY A 39 2.93 1.19 6.78
C GLY A 39 1.41 1.37 6.71
N TYR A 40 0.76 1.55 7.85
CA TYR A 40 -0.66 1.92 7.93
C TYR A 40 -0.87 3.19 8.77
N ALA A 41 -1.95 3.91 8.51
CA ALA A 41 -2.34 5.11 9.21
C ALA A 41 -3.64 4.91 9.98
N THR A 42 -3.72 5.49 11.18
CA THR A 42 -4.92 5.48 12.03
C THR A 42 -5.38 6.89 12.33
N ARG A 43 -6.68 7.11 12.46
CA ARG A 43 -7.27 8.39 12.91
C ARG A 43 -8.54 8.12 13.69
N MET A 44 -8.90 9.03 14.59
CA MET A 44 -10.12 8.91 15.39
C MET A 44 -11.35 8.70 14.50
N ASN A 45 -12.19 7.73 14.88
CA ASN A 45 -13.46 7.39 14.23
C ASN A 45 -13.39 7.03 12.74
N MET A 46 -12.24 6.58 12.23
CA MET A 46 -12.13 6.03 10.88
C MET A 46 -11.33 4.72 10.90
N PRO A 47 -11.57 3.80 9.96
CA PRO A 47 -10.77 2.59 9.83
C PRO A 47 -9.29 2.91 9.58
N ALA A 48 -8.40 2.01 10.03
CA ALA A 48 -7.00 2.05 9.66
C ALA A 48 -6.83 1.75 8.16
N VAL A 49 -5.88 2.41 7.49
CA VAL A 49 -5.67 2.24 6.04
C VAL A 49 -4.20 2.09 5.71
N ILE A 50 -3.87 1.35 4.65
CA ILE A 50 -2.50 1.28 4.14
C ILE A 50 -2.02 2.65 3.65
N VAL A 51 -0.74 2.90 3.82
CA VAL A 51 -0.02 4.04 3.25
C VAL A 51 1.01 3.53 2.25
N TYR A 52 0.87 3.92 0.99
CA TYR A 52 1.86 3.66 -0.06
C TYR A 52 2.73 4.89 -0.30
N ASP A 53 3.97 4.66 -0.73
CA ASP A 53 4.84 5.71 -1.25
C ASP A 53 4.61 5.94 -2.74
N GLU A 54 4.25 7.17 -3.11
CA GLU A 54 3.92 7.51 -4.50
C GLU A 54 5.09 7.26 -5.47
N ASP A 55 6.29 7.68 -5.08
CA ASP A 55 7.47 7.60 -5.94
C ASP A 55 7.88 6.14 -6.18
N LEU A 56 7.74 5.27 -5.17
CA LEU A 56 7.96 3.83 -5.32
C LEU A 56 6.91 3.18 -6.22
N MET A 57 5.65 3.58 -6.14
CA MET A 57 4.60 3.06 -7.04
C MET A 57 4.89 3.43 -8.49
N VAL A 58 5.27 4.68 -8.75
CA VAL A 58 5.68 5.13 -10.09
C VAL A 58 6.91 4.37 -10.58
N ALA A 59 7.95 4.23 -9.73
CA ALA A 59 9.16 3.49 -10.08
C ALA A 59 8.87 2.01 -10.40
N THR A 60 7.94 1.39 -9.67
CA THR A 60 7.49 0.02 -9.91
C THR A 60 6.89 -0.11 -11.29
N MET A 61 5.97 0.79 -11.68
CA MET A 61 5.38 0.78 -13.03
C MET A 61 6.43 0.99 -14.12
N VAL A 62 7.35 1.94 -13.93
CA VAL A 62 8.44 2.17 -14.90
C VAL A 62 9.34 0.92 -15.05
N SER A 63 9.60 0.19 -13.97
CA SER A 63 10.38 -1.07 -14.04
C SER A 63 9.71 -2.17 -14.86
N THR A 64 8.38 -2.10 -15.05
CA THR A 64 7.64 -3.03 -15.93
C THR A 64 7.74 -2.67 -17.42
N GLY A 65 8.37 -1.54 -17.74
CA GLY A 65 8.62 -1.08 -19.12
C GLY A 65 7.73 0.06 -19.58
N MET A 66 6.89 0.63 -18.71
CA MET A 66 6.16 1.88 -18.99
C MET A 66 7.12 3.07 -18.95
N ASP A 67 6.84 4.10 -19.75
CA ASP A 67 7.47 5.39 -19.54
C ASP A 67 6.87 6.12 -18.33
N LEU A 68 7.52 7.21 -17.91
CA LEU A 68 7.12 7.94 -16.70
C LEU A 68 5.70 8.53 -16.82
N ASP A 69 5.34 9.07 -17.97
CA ASP A 69 4.05 9.74 -18.16
C ASP A 69 2.93 8.69 -18.21
N GLU A 70 3.16 7.57 -18.91
CA GLU A 70 2.25 6.41 -18.95
C GLU A 70 2.05 5.80 -17.56
N ALA A 71 3.12 5.64 -16.78
CA ALA A 71 3.05 5.13 -15.42
C ALA A 71 2.17 6.02 -14.52
N VAL A 72 2.38 7.34 -14.59
CA VAL A 72 1.58 8.30 -13.80
C VAL A 72 0.13 8.33 -14.25
N GLU A 73 -0.15 8.32 -15.56
CA GLU A 73 -1.51 8.29 -16.09
C GLU A 73 -2.23 7.01 -15.65
N TYR A 74 -1.58 5.85 -15.76
CA TYR A 74 -2.11 4.57 -15.30
C TYR A 74 -2.45 4.59 -13.81
N LEU A 75 -1.51 5.03 -12.97
CA LEU A 75 -1.69 5.08 -11.52
C LEU A 75 -2.79 6.06 -11.12
N SER A 76 -2.93 7.19 -11.83
CA SER A 76 -3.96 8.20 -11.54
C SER A 76 -5.38 7.64 -11.57
N VAL A 77 -5.66 6.69 -12.47
CA VAL A 77 -6.99 6.09 -12.64
C VAL A 77 -7.16 4.85 -11.78
N ASN A 78 -6.14 3.97 -11.74
CA ASN A 78 -6.27 2.65 -11.13
C ASN A 78 -5.97 2.64 -9.62
N THR A 79 -5.25 3.65 -9.12
CA THR A 79 -4.82 3.70 -7.71
C THR A 79 -5.14 5.06 -7.09
N PHE A 80 -4.46 6.14 -7.48
CA PHE A 80 -4.52 7.43 -6.79
C PHE A 80 -5.91 8.06 -6.80
N GLY A 81 -6.67 7.89 -7.89
CA GLY A 81 -8.04 8.35 -8.02
C GLY A 81 -9.10 7.31 -7.64
N LEU A 82 -8.71 6.11 -7.21
CA LEU A 82 -9.64 5.05 -6.85
C LEU A 82 -10.32 5.36 -5.50
N TRP A 83 -11.62 5.11 -5.42
CA TRP A 83 -12.36 5.06 -4.16
C TRP A 83 -13.11 3.74 -4.02
N ALA A 84 -12.73 2.95 -3.02
CA ALA A 84 -13.30 1.65 -2.73
C ALA A 84 -13.94 1.58 -1.33
N GLY A 85 -14.30 2.73 -0.76
CA GLY A 85 -14.87 2.86 0.59
C GLY A 85 -13.85 3.37 1.61
N ASP A 86 -14.21 3.32 2.89
CA ASP A 86 -13.41 3.94 3.96
C ASP A 86 -12.05 3.26 4.20
N GLY A 87 -11.88 2.04 3.70
CA GLY A 87 -10.61 1.31 3.69
C GLY A 87 -9.65 1.72 2.57
N THR A 88 -10.02 2.69 1.71
CA THR A 88 -9.17 3.15 0.59
C THR A 88 -7.81 3.64 1.09
N PRO A 89 -6.68 3.23 0.47
CA PRO A 89 -5.35 3.60 0.95
C PRO A 89 -5.07 5.10 0.89
N MET A 90 -4.08 5.54 1.67
CA MET A 90 -3.45 6.83 1.49
C MET A 90 -2.21 6.71 0.60
N ILE A 91 -2.01 7.71 -0.26
CA ILE A 91 -0.81 7.86 -1.07
C ILE A 91 0.05 8.96 -0.44
N LEU A 92 1.24 8.58 0.02
CA LEU A 92 2.23 9.47 0.59
C LEU A 92 3.12 10.02 -0.53
N ARG A 93 3.08 11.33 -0.73
CA ARG A 93 4.11 12.05 -1.47
C ARG A 93 5.16 12.57 -0.50
N ARG A 94 6.41 12.12 -0.66
CA ARG A 94 7.53 12.62 0.16
C ARG A 94 7.98 13.98 -0.37
N PHE A 95 8.42 14.84 0.54
CA PHE A 95 9.23 15.99 0.19
C PHE A 95 10.66 15.69 0.62
N ASP A 96 11.63 16.00 -0.23
CA ASP A 96 13.01 16.05 0.21
C ASP A 96 13.13 17.10 1.30
N ALA A 97 13.81 16.75 2.40
CA ALA A 97 14.19 17.74 3.37
C ALA A 97 15.10 18.75 2.66
N THR A 98 14.63 19.98 2.49
CA THR A 98 15.52 21.09 2.14
C THR A 98 16.41 21.36 3.34
N ASP A 99 17.73 21.37 3.13
CA ASP A 99 18.73 21.75 4.14
C ASP A 99 18.42 23.11 4.82
#